data_AF-A0A1M7TRU7-F1
#
_entry.id   AF-A0A1M7TRU7-F1
#
_cell.length_a   1.000
_cell.length_b   1.000
_cell.length_c   1.000
_cell.angle_alpha   90.00
_cell.angle_beta   90.00
_cell.angle_gamma   90.00
#
_symmetry.space_group_name_H-M   'P 1'
#
loop_
_entity.id
_entity.type
_entity.pdbx_description
1 polymer ?
#
loop_
_entity_poly.entity_id
_entity_poly.type
_entity_poly.pdbx_seq_one_letter_code
_entity_poly.pdbx_strand_id
1 'polypeptide(L)' 'MTKSDAWDYALGIIKVDGLEPSEEFLELVEKEKRGEITEQDILKHLDQKYRMKGKKQDA' A
#
# COMPACT_ATOMS: atom_id res chain seq x y z
N MET A 1 -1.56 -13.23 15.72
CA MET A 1 -2.08 -12.24 14.75
C MET A 1 -1.66 -12.72 13.38
N THR A 2 -2.61 -12.97 12.48
CA THR A 2 -2.29 -13.32 11.09
C THR A 2 -1.89 -12.06 10.32
N LYS A 3 -1.24 -12.22 9.16
CA LYS A 3 -0.97 -11.09 8.27
C LYS A 3 -2.25 -10.37 7.84
N SER A 4 -3.33 -11.12 7.62
CA SER A 4 -4.63 -10.52 7.31
C SER A 4 -5.12 -9.63 8.44
N ASP A 5 -5.08 -10.13 9.69
CA ASP A 5 -5.55 -9.35 10.86
C ASP A 5 -4.77 -8.03 11.01
N ALA A 6 -3.46 -8.04 10.74
CA ALA A 6 -2.61 -6.85 10.81
C ALA A 6 -2.99 -5.83 9.73
N TRP A 7 -3.21 -6.28 8.49
CA TRP A 7 -3.64 -5.42 7.39
C TRP A 7 -5.06 -4.89 7.59
N ASP A 8 -5.98 -5.71 8.06
CA ASP A 8 -7.38 -5.30 8.32
C ASP A 8 -7.43 -4.24 9.43
N TYR A 9 -6.58 -4.37 10.45
CA TYR A 9 -6.41 -3.34 11.48
C TYR A 9 -5.84 -2.03 10.91
N ALA A 10 -4.77 -2.10 10.12
CA ALA A 10 -4.14 -0.92 9.53
C ALA A 10 -5.08 -0.17 8.58
N LEU A 11 -5.79 -0.89 7.70
CA LEU A 11 -6.80 -0.32 6.80
C LEU A 11 -7.99 0.24 7.59
N GLY A 12 -8.35 -0.37 8.72
CA GLY A 12 -9.35 0.14 9.65
C GLY A 12 -9.01 1.53 10.19
N ILE A 13 -7.77 1.75 10.62
CA ILE A 13 -7.30 3.06 11.10
C ILE A 13 -7.41 4.11 10.00
N ILE A 14 -6.91 3.80 8.79
CA ILE A 14 -6.94 4.72 7.65
C ILE A 14 -8.39 5.16 7.33
N LYS A 15 -9.34 4.22 7.37
CA LYS A 15 -10.76 4.50 7.13
C LYS A 15 -11.40 5.33 8.25
N VAL A 16 -11.03 5.10 9.51
CA VAL A 16 -11.49 5.91 10.65
C VAL A 16 -11.04 7.36 10.50
N ASP A 17 -9.84 7.59 9.96
CA ASP A 17 -9.32 8.93 9.64
C ASP A 17 -9.94 9.55 8.38
N GLY A 18 -10.90 8.88 7.73
CA GLY A 18 -11.60 9.38 6.54
C GLY A 18 -10.74 9.35 5.27
N LEU A 19 -9.63 8.63 5.28
CA LEU A 19 -8.77 8.44 4.13
C LEU A 19 -9.17 7.18 3.37
N GLU A 20 -9.08 7.24 2.04
CA GLU A 20 -9.35 6.10 1.16
C GLU A 20 -8.04 5.68 0.47
N PRO A 21 -7.53 4.46 0.73
CA PRO A 21 -6.40 3.94 -0.02
C PRO A 21 -6.76 3.74 -1.49
N SER A 22 -5.81 3.96 -2.39
CA SER A 22 -6.00 3.66 -3.82
C SER A 22 -6.23 2.17 -4.06
N GLU A 23 -7.02 1.82 -5.08
CA GLU A 23 -7.27 0.42 -5.49
C GLU A 23 -5.98 -0.38 -5.70
N GLU A 24 -4.98 0.20 -6.35
CA GLU A 24 -3.67 -0.44 -6.56
C GLU A 24 -2.97 -0.83 -5.25
N PHE A 25 -3.07 0.02 -4.22
CA PHE A 25 -2.50 -0.28 -2.91
C PHE A 25 -3.24 -1.46 -2.26
N LEU A 26 -4.57 -1.50 -2.38
CA LEU A 26 -5.38 -2.61 -1.86
C LEU A 26 -5.02 -3.92 -2.56
N GLU A 27 -4.80 -3.91 -3.88
CA GLU A 27 -4.34 -5.10 -4.61
C GLU A 27 -2.97 -5.60 -4.15
N LEU A 28 -2.04 -4.69 -3.84
CA LEU A 28 -0.72 -5.03 -3.30
C LEU A 28 -0.83 -5.67 -1.91
N VAL A 29 -1.69 -5.12 -1.04
CA VAL A 29 -1.97 -5.70 0.28
C VAL A 29 -2.51 -7.12 0.15
N GLU A 30 -3.45 -7.36 -0.77
CA GLU A 30 -4.01 -8.69 -0.98
C GLU A 30 -2.98 -9.69 -1.51
N LYS A 31 -2.03 -9.25 -2.36
CA LYS A 31 -0.89 -10.08 -2.79
C LYS A 31 0.02 -10.46 -1.62
N GLU A 32 0.28 -9.54 -0.69
CA GLU A 32 1.11 -9.81 0.50
C GLU A 32 0.41 -10.78 1.46
N LYS A 33 -0.90 -10.61 1.67
CA LYS A 33 -1.73 -11.54 2.47
C LYS A 33 -1.66 -12.97 1.92
N ARG A 34 -1.63 -13.13 0.58
CA ARG A 34 -1.45 -14.43 -0.10
C ARG A 34 -0.01 -14.96 -0.10
N GLY A 35 0.96 -14.15 0.34
CA GLY A 35 2.39 -14.50 0.35
C GLY A 35 3.06 -14.41 -1.02
N GLU A 36 2.44 -13.74 -1.99
CA GLU A 36 2.98 -13.56 -3.35
C GLU A 36 4.06 -12.49 -3.41
N ILE A 37 3.98 -11.49 -2.53
CA ILE A 37 4.95 -10.40 -2.38
C ILE A 37 5.22 -10.12 -0.91
N THR A 38 6.25 -9.32 -0.63
CA THR A 38 6.56 -8.83 0.72
C THR A 38 6.12 -7.37 0.90
N GLU A 39 6.01 -6.92 2.15
CA GLU A 39 5.80 -5.50 2.48
C GLU A 39 6.87 -4.59 1.85
N GLN A 40 8.12 -5.06 1.78
CA GLN A 40 9.22 -4.33 1.15
C GLN A 40 9.00 -4.15 -0.36
N ASP A 41 8.36 -5.10 -1.03
CA ASP A 41 8.02 -4.97 -2.44
C ASP A 41 6.91 -3.93 -2.66
N ILE A 42 5.92 -3.87 -1.75
CA ILE A 42 4.91 -2.81 -1.74
C ILE A 42 5.59 -1.44 -1.60
N LEU A 43 6.46 -1.29 -0.60
CA LEU A 43 7.15 -0.03 -0.33
C LEU A 43 7.99 0.44 -1.53
N LYS A 44 8.76 -0.46 -2.14
CA LYS A 44 9.56 -0.15 -3.34
C LYS A 44 8.69 0.27 -4.51
N HIS A 45 7.57 -0.43 -4.74
CA HIS A 45 6.64 -0.11 -5.83
C HIS A 45 6.05 1.29 -5.66
N LEU A 46 5.58 1.62 -4.46
CA LEU A 46 5.04 2.94 -4.14
C LEU A 46 6.11 4.04 -4.22
N ASP A 47 7.28 3.82 -3.64
CA ASP A 47 8.39 4.78 -3.69
C ASP A 47 8.78 5.08 -5.14
N GLN A 48 8.92 4.05 -5.99
CA GLN A 48 9.17 4.23 -7.42
C GLN A 48 8.07 5.05 -8.10
N LYS A 49 6.80 4.71 -7.86
CA LYS A 49 5.65 5.40 -8.46
C LYS A 49 5.61 6.89 -8.09
N TYR A 50 5.76 7.22 -6.81
CA TYR A 50 5.63 8.59 -6.32
C TYR A 50 6.92 9.42 -6.53
N ARG A 51 8.11 8.82 -6.49
CA ARG A 51 9.35 9.50 -6.93
C ARG A 51 9.32 9.87 -8.41
N MET A 52 8.78 8.99 -9.27
CA MET A 52 8.63 9.30 -10.70
C MET A 52 7.57 10.38 -10.95
N LYS A 53 6.54 10.49 -10.09
CA LYS A 53 5.57 11.60 -10.16
C LYS A 53 6.17 12.92 -9.70
N GLY A 54 7.00 12.93 -8.65
CA GLY A 54 7.69 14.14 -8.19
C GLY A 54 8.59 14.76 -9.27
N LYS A 55 9.35 13.95 -10.01
CA LYS A 55 10.20 14.43 -11.11
C LYS A 55 9.46 15.00 -12.33
N LYS A 56 8.16 14.73 -12.49
CA LYS A 56 7.35 15.24 -13.61
C LYS A 56 6.68 16.58 -13.32
N GLN A 57 6.68 17.05 -12.08
CA GLN A 57 6.11 18.36 -11.72
C GLN A 57 7.13 19.50 -11.86
N ASP A 58 8.42 19.20 -11.96
CA ASP A 58 9.52 20.17 -12.03
C ASP A 58 10.19 20.25 -13.43
N ALA A 59 9.56 19.72 -14.48
CA ALA A 59 10.12 19.67 -15.85
C ALA A 59 9.23 20.39 -16.87
#